data_AF-A0A963HBX6-F1
#
_entry.id   AF-A0A963HBX6-F1
#
_cell.length_a   1.000
_cell.length_b   1.000
_cell.length_c   1.000
_cell.angle_alpha   90.00
_cell.angle_beta   90.00
_cell.angle_gamma   90.00
#
_symmetry.space_group_name_H-M   'P 1'
#
loop_
_entity.id
_entity.type
_entity.pdbx_description
1 polymer ?
#
loop_
_entity_poly.entity_id
_entity_poly.type
_entity_poly.pdbx_seq_one_letter_code
_entity_poly.pdbx_strand_id
1 'polypeptide(L)'
;FTGTFSTATANLANGLFDFGNNTLDIGGAGSIVADTFSLTGGLLSGNRIDLNAAGNLTFTGGRLDVMTFNGTLNEGGGTLAAGDTAVGTTTVNGDYLLSAAGTLEIDLAGAGAGVGYDQLVVNGAVDLNGSGATGGMLDLLLAFAPQLNDTFVIIQNDGTDAILGDFLGLAEGSTVEQSFAGNVYSFSITYAGGDGNDVELAVTNIAASAPLPFAVQANRIGVAGDAAIMVAETGSAGDEPSLGDSGDETAVTGPDSDIVRFDGLFASLADSNARTDASVPEVTAVPEPSAPSLPEFGSQIDTDGSLGLGDPYGGFFPDSDAMHLLAVAGAQPIGSADLVLT
;
A
#
# COMPACT_ATOMS: atom_id res chain seq x y z
N PHE A 1 3.16 -37.51 4.47
CA PHE A 1 3.37 -37.97 5.86
C PHE A 1 2.79 -39.37 5.99
N THR A 2 3.45 -40.33 6.66
CA THR A 2 2.94 -41.72 6.82
C THR A 2 2.78 -42.11 8.29
N GLY A 3 2.90 -41.16 9.21
CA GLY A 3 2.71 -41.35 10.64
C GLY A 3 1.32 -40.92 11.09
N THR A 4 1.15 -40.81 12.41
CA THR A 4 -0.03 -40.19 13.02
C THR A 4 0.39 -39.00 13.88
N PHE A 5 -0.35 -37.91 13.78
CA PHE A 5 -0.30 -36.77 14.68
C PHE A 5 -1.71 -36.62 15.28
N SER A 6 -1.82 -36.62 16.60
CA SER A 6 -3.10 -36.45 17.29
C SER A 6 -2.88 -35.62 18.54
N THR A 7 -3.69 -34.58 18.71
CA THR A 7 -3.66 -33.70 19.87
C THR A 7 -5.07 -33.23 20.21
N ALA A 8 -5.31 -32.87 21.47
CA ALA A 8 -6.54 -32.17 21.82
C ALA A 8 -6.50 -30.71 21.33
N THR A 9 -5.34 -30.07 21.40
CA THR A 9 -5.16 -28.68 20.98
C THR A 9 -3.85 -28.51 20.23
N ALA A 10 -3.92 -27.90 19.05
CA ALA A 10 -2.77 -27.42 18.31
C ALA A 10 -2.84 -25.89 18.26
N ASN A 11 -1.74 -25.20 18.57
CA ASN A 11 -1.64 -23.74 18.48
C ASN A 11 -0.50 -23.40 17.53
N LEU A 12 -0.83 -22.75 16.41
CA LEU A 12 0.15 -22.20 15.49
C LEU A 12 0.15 -20.68 15.66
N ALA A 13 1.19 -20.18 16.34
CA ALA A 13 1.41 -18.76 16.57
C ALA A 13 2.54 -18.18 15.69
N ASN A 14 3.41 -19.04 15.17
CA ASN A 14 4.49 -18.71 14.26
C ASN A 14 4.97 -19.97 13.52
N GLY A 15 5.85 -19.80 12.54
CA GLY A 15 6.44 -20.90 11.79
C GLY A 15 5.49 -21.48 10.74
N LEU A 16 5.73 -22.73 10.35
CA LEU A 16 5.01 -23.44 9.31
C LEU A 16 4.47 -24.75 9.87
N PHE A 17 3.16 -24.96 9.71
CA PHE A 17 2.54 -26.28 9.81
C PHE A 17 2.10 -26.68 8.40
N ASP A 18 2.94 -27.46 7.73
CA ASP A 18 2.66 -28.01 6.40
C ASP A 18 2.32 -29.51 6.52
N PHE A 19 1.11 -29.87 6.14
CA PHE A 19 0.66 -31.26 6.09
C PHE A 19 0.61 -31.84 4.67
N GLY A 20 1.07 -31.10 3.66
CA GLY A 20 1.17 -31.50 2.26
C GLY A 20 -0.13 -32.09 1.73
N ASN A 21 -0.04 -33.17 0.95
CA ASN A 21 -1.22 -33.83 0.35
C ASN A 21 -2.13 -34.60 1.34
N ASN A 22 -1.96 -34.41 2.66
CA ASN A 22 -2.76 -35.10 3.67
C ASN A 22 -4.00 -34.28 4.03
N THR A 23 -4.87 -34.86 4.85
CA THR A 23 -6.00 -34.18 5.48
C THR A 23 -5.64 -33.84 6.93
N LEU A 24 -5.91 -32.61 7.36
CA LEU A 24 -6.01 -32.23 8.76
C LEU A 24 -7.48 -32.32 9.20
N ASP A 25 -7.78 -33.26 10.09
CA ASP A 25 -9.11 -33.44 10.68
C ASP A 25 -9.21 -32.65 11.99
N ILE A 26 -10.14 -31.68 12.05
CA ILE A 26 -10.41 -30.91 13.27
C ILE A 26 -11.68 -31.44 13.93
N GLY A 27 -11.56 -32.01 15.13
CA GLY A 27 -12.65 -32.68 15.87
C GLY A 27 -13.15 -33.98 15.25
N GLY A 28 -12.35 -34.59 14.39
CA GLY A 28 -12.66 -35.82 13.67
C GLY A 28 -11.72 -36.98 14.03
N ALA A 29 -11.61 -37.93 13.11
CA ALA A 29 -10.68 -39.04 13.21
C ALA A 29 -9.90 -39.18 11.91
N GLY A 30 -8.59 -39.39 12.01
CA GLY A 30 -7.71 -39.41 10.85
C GLY A 30 -6.26 -39.64 11.24
N SER A 31 -5.35 -39.37 10.31
CA SER A 31 -3.91 -39.47 10.57
C SER A 31 -3.31 -38.19 11.13
N ILE A 32 -3.90 -37.03 10.85
CA ILE A 32 -3.48 -35.73 11.42
C ILE A 32 -4.74 -35.11 12.04
N VAL A 33 -4.79 -35.09 13.37
CA VAL A 33 -6.01 -34.75 14.11
C VAL A 33 -5.73 -33.72 15.20
N ALA A 34 -6.61 -32.74 15.31
CA ALA A 34 -6.69 -31.85 16.47
C ALA A 34 -8.16 -31.69 16.90
N ASP A 35 -8.52 -31.75 18.19
CA ASP A 35 -9.90 -31.39 18.57
C ASP A 35 -10.13 -29.87 18.38
N THR A 36 -9.13 -29.07 18.74
CA THR A 36 -9.07 -27.64 18.49
C THR A 36 -7.78 -27.26 17.78
N PHE A 37 -7.88 -26.46 16.72
CA PHE A 37 -6.73 -25.84 16.07
C PHE A 37 -6.84 -24.33 16.18
N SER A 38 -5.85 -23.68 16.77
CA SER A 38 -5.78 -22.21 16.86
C SER A 38 -4.71 -21.71 15.90
N LEU A 39 -5.13 -21.00 14.86
CA LEU A 39 -4.27 -20.27 13.94
C LEU A 39 -4.26 -18.80 14.36
N THR A 40 -3.22 -18.41 15.09
CA THR A 40 -3.02 -17.04 15.60
C THR A 40 -1.83 -16.34 14.95
N GLY A 41 -1.00 -17.10 14.22
CA GLY A 41 0.15 -16.63 13.44
C GLY A 41 0.77 -17.78 12.65
N GLY A 42 1.86 -17.52 11.94
CA GLY A 42 2.50 -18.53 11.09
C GLY A 42 1.68 -18.90 9.84
N LEU A 43 2.09 -19.96 9.16
CA LEU A 43 1.47 -20.49 7.94
C LEU A 43 0.94 -21.90 8.20
N LEU A 44 -0.37 -22.09 8.09
CA LEU A 44 -1.00 -23.40 8.01
C LEU A 44 -1.24 -23.72 6.54
N SER A 45 -0.53 -24.73 6.02
CA SER A 45 -0.59 -25.10 4.61
C SER A 45 -0.83 -26.59 4.39
N GLY A 46 -1.59 -26.93 3.35
CA GLY A 46 -1.76 -28.32 2.91
C GLY A 46 -2.98 -28.53 2.02
N ASN A 47 -3.28 -29.78 1.69
CA ASN A 47 -4.29 -30.10 0.68
C ASN A 47 -5.72 -29.95 1.18
N ARG A 48 -6.06 -30.53 2.34
CA ARG A 48 -7.44 -30.56 2.84
C ARG A 48 -7.56 -30.36 4.35
N ILE A 49 -8.50 -29.52 4.77
CA ILE A 49 -9.00 -29.46 6.15
C ILE A 49 -10.43 -29.99 6.18
N ASP A 50 -10.70 -30.87 7.13
CA ASP A 50 -12.05 -31.34 7.47
C ASP A 50 -12.41 -30.83 8.87
N LEU A 51 -13.21 -29.75 8.96
CA LEU A 51 -13.74 -29.22 10.21
C LEU A 51 -15.04 -29.95 10.56
N ASN A 52 -14.94 -30.90 11.48
CA ASN A 52 -16.06 -31.74 11.90
C ASN A 52 -16.88 -31.05 12.99
N ALA A 53 -18.12 -31.53 13.22
CA ALA A 53 -19.07 -30.91 14.16
C ALA A 53 -18.58 -30.79 15.62
N ALA A 54 -17.64 -31.64 16.04
CA ALA A 54 -17.03 -31.58 17.37
C ALA A 54 -15.74 -30.73 17.41
N GLY A 55 -15.28 -30.26 16.25
CA GLY A 55 -14.04 -29.53 16.08
C GLY A 55 -14.20 -28.03 16.26
N ASN A 56 -13.09 -27.38 16.60
CA ASN A 56 -13.03 -25.93 16.68
C ASN A 56 -11.78 -25.40 15.97
N LEU A 57 -11.96 -24.67 14.87
CA LEU A 57 -10.88 -23.87 14.27
C LEU A 57 -11.03 -22.43 14.75
N THR A 58 -10.01 -21.93 15.45
CA THR A 58 -9.90 -20.51 15.80
C THR A 58 -8.93 -19.86 14.84
N PHE A 59 -9.46 -19.18 13.81
CA PHE A 59 -8.67 -18.45 12.82
C PHE A 59 -8.76 -16.95 13.09
N THR A 60 -7.75 -16.41 13.76
CA THR A 60 -7.74 -15.00 14.22
C THR A 60 -6.45 -14.26 13.82
N GLY A 61 -5.58 -14.90 13.06
CA GLY A 61 -4.27 -14.40 12.65
C GLY A 61 -3.57 -15.45 11.78
N GLY A 62 -2.32 -15.19 11.39
CA GLY A 62 -1.57 -16.10 10.52
C GLY A 62 -2.12 -16.17 9.10
N ARG A 63 -1.58 -17.11 8.33
CA ARG A 63 -1.95 -17.37 6.94
C ARG A 63 -2.48 -18.79 6.79
N LEU A 64 -3.65 -18.93 6.21
CA LEU A 64 -4.25 -20.22 5.82
C LEU A 64 -4.12 -20.38 4.31
N ASP A 65 -3.50 -21.47 3.88
CA ASP A 65 -3.27 -21.79 2.47
C ASP A 65 -3.63 -23.26 2.23
N VAL A 66 -4.84 -23.52 1.71
CA VAL A 66 -5.30 -24.89 1.47
C VAL A 66 -6.10 -25.01 0.18
N MET A 67 -6.05 -26.19 -0.45
CA MET A 67 -6.89 -26.45 -1.63
C MET A 67 -8.35 -26.69 -1.28
N THR A 68 -8.64 -27.31 -0.13
CA THR A 68 -10.02 -27.61 0.28
C THR A 68 -10.22 -27.43 1.76
N PHE A 69 -11.28 -26.72 2.13
CA PHE A 69 -11.79 -26.59 3.48
C PHE A 69 -13.21 -27.15 3.52
N ASN A 70 -13.52 -28.07 4.44
CA ASN A 70 -14.86 -28.64 4.58
C ASN A 70 -15.45 -28.25 5.92
N GLY A 71 -16.64 -27.66 5.89
CA GLY A 71 -17.25 -26.98 7.03
C GLY A 71 -17.24 -25.47 6.85
N THR A 72 -17.89 -24.78 7.78
CA THR A 72 -17.95 -23.31 7.82
C THR A 72 -16.58 -22.73 8.15
N LEU A 73 -16.04 -21.89 7.26
CA LEU A 73 -14.79 -21.17 7.46
C LEU A 73 -15.10 -19.78 8.04
N ASN A 74 -14.88 -19.62 9.33
CA ASN A 74 -14.94 -18.32 10.00
C ASN A 74 -13.52 -17.72 10.09
N GLU A 75 -13.24 -16.75 9.22
CA GLU A 75 -12.03 -15.93 9.26
C GLU A 75 -12.25 -14.74 10.19
N GLY A 76 -11.98 -14.96 11.48
CA GLY A 76 -12.03 -13.91 12.50
C GLY A 76 -10.87 -12.92 12.40
N GLY A 77 -9.82 -13.28 11.66
CA GLY A 77 -8.66 -12.44 11.37
C GLY A 77 -7.58 -13.23 10.61
N GLY A 78 -6.47 -12.57 10.28
CA GLY A 78 -5.39 -13.20 9.52
C GLY A 78 -5.59 -13.05 8.02
N THR A 79 -5.05 -14.01 7.26
CA THR A 79 -5.09 -14.01 5.80
C THR A 79 -5.48 -15.39 5.28
N LEU A 80 -6.62 -15.49 4.60
CA LEU A 80 -6.89 -16.60 3.69
C LEU A 80 -6.18 -16.32 2.36
N ALA A 81 -5.14 -17.09 2.08
CA ALA A 81 -4.52 -17.14 0.77
C ALA A 81 -5.27 -18.14 -0.07
N ALA A 82 -6.13 -17.64 -0.96
CA ALA A 82 -6.79 -18.52 -1.90
C ALA A 82 -5.74 -19.02 -2.91
N GLY A 83 -5.81 -20.30 -3.29
CA GLY A 83 -4.83 -20.88 -4.20
C GLY A 83 -3.55 -21.36 -3.51
N ASP A 84 -3.26 -22.64 -3.69
CA ASP A 84 -2.07 -23.31 -3.17
C ASP A 84 -0.78 -22.65 -3.68
N THR A 85 0.13 -22.25 -2.77
CA THR A 85 1.56 -21.86 -2.93
C THR A 85 2.01 -20.96 -4.10
N ALA A 86 1.13 -20.61 -5.05
CA ALA A 86 1.39 -19.75 -6.20
C ALA A 86 0.09 -19.20 -6.82
N VAL A 87 -0.62 -20.03 -7.59
CA VAL A 87 -1.95 -19.71 -8.10
C VAL A 87 -2.80 -20.97 -8.09
N GLY A 88 -4.06 -20.86 -7.69
CA GLY A 88 -4.90 -22.04 -7.59
C GLY A 88 -6.32 -21.78 -7.17
N THR A 89 -6.97 -22.87 -6.76
CA THR A 89 -8.32 -22.81 -6.23
C THR A 89 -8.33 -23.29 -4.79
N THR A 90 -8.94 -22.48 -3.93
CA THR A 90 -9.36 -22.93 -2.59
C THR A 90 -10.87 -23.17 -2.63
N THR A 91 -11.30 -24.38 -2.30
CA THR A 91 -12.73 -24.71 -2.22
C THR A 91 -13.19 -24.81 -0.78
N VAL A 92 -14.17 -24.00 -0.39
CA VAL A 92 -14.87 -24.06 0.90
C VAL A 92 -16.19 -24.81 0.70
N ASN A 93 -16.32 -26.00 1.29
CA ASN A 93 -17.54 -26.79 1.32
C ASN A 93 -18.35 -26.47 2.59
N GLY A 94 -18.90 -25.26 2.62
CA GLY A 94 -19.61 -24.65 3.74
C GLY A 94 -19.66 -23.13 3.58
N ASP A 95 -20.14 -22.43 4.60
CA ASP A 95 -20.20 -20.97 4.57
C ASP A 95 -18.79 -20.37 4.72
N TYR A 96 -18.53 -19.26 4.03
CA TYR A 96 -17.33 -18.43 4.21
C TYR A 96 -17.73 -17.11 4.87
N LEU A 97 -17.22 -16.88 6.08
CA LEU A 97 -17.47 -15.67 6.86
C LEU A 97 -16.16 -14.92 7.09
N LEU A 98 -16.04 -13.76 6.48
CA LEU A 98 -14.88 -12.88 6.59
C LEU A 98 -15.19 -11.73 7.56
N SER A 99 -14.46 -11.67 8.67
CA SER A 99 -14.58 -10.57 9.64
C SER A 99 -13.70 -9.38 9.25
N ALA A 100 -13.96 -8.21 9.86
CA ALA A 100 -13.23 -6.96 9.60
C ALA A 100 -11.71 -7.02 9.82
N ALA A 101 -11.21 -7.99 10.61
CA ALA A 101 -9.78 -8.19 10.85
C ALA A 101 -9.14 -9.24 9.92
N GLY A 102 -9.93 -9.88 9.06
CA GLY A 102 -9.49 -10.87 8.09
C GLY A 102 -9.11 -10.23 6.76
N THR A 103 -8.39 -11.01 5.94
CA THR A 103 -7.90 -10.61 4.62
C THR A 103 -8.05 -11.78 3.67
N LEU A 104 -8.86 -11.60 2.62
CA LEU A 104 -8.77 -12.48 1.47
C LEU A 104 -7.63 -12.00 0.57
N GLU A 105 -6.65 -12.85 0.35
CA GLU A 105 -5.56 -12.60 -0.60
C GLU A 105 -5.82 -13.33 -1.92
N ILE A 106 -5.63 -12.63 -3.04
CA ILE A 106 -5.82 -13.12 -4.41
C ILE A 106 -4.60 -12.75 -5.26
N ASP A 107 -3.88 -13.74 -5.77
CA ASP A 107 -2.84 -13.58 -6.79
C ASP A 107 -3.45 -13.57 -8.20
N LEU A 108 -3.13 -12.52 -8.95
CA LEU A 108 -3.43 -12.37 -10.37
C LEU A 108 -2.12 -12.53 -11.17
N ALA A 109 -1.88 -13.69 -11.77
CA ALA A 109 -0.68 -13.99 -12.58
C ALA A 109 -0.99 -14.35 -14.04
N GLY A 110 -2.25 -14.26 -14.45
CA GLY A 110 -2.76 -14.65 -15.76
C GLY A 110 -4.30 -14.61 -15.79
N ALA A 111 -4.89 -14.92 -16.94
CA ALA A 111 -6.34 -14.72 -17.18
C ALA A 111 -7.25 -15.91 -16.82
N GLY A 112 -6.70 -17.07 -16.46
CA GLY A 112 -7.50 -18.28 -16.20
C GLY A 112 -7.80 -18.51 -14.72
N ALA A 113 -9.07 -18.72 -14.37
CA ALA A 113 -9.46 -19.03 -13.00
C ALA A 113 -8.77 -20.29 -12.48
N GLY A 114 -8.20 -20.24 -11.27
CA GLY A 114 -7.54 -21.36 -10.61
C GLY A 114 -6.25 -21.86 -11.28
N VAL A 115 -5.78 -21.20 -12.34
CA VAL A 115 -4.57 -21.61 -13.10
C VAL A 115 -3.67 -20.44 -13.47
N GLY A 116 -4.25 -19.27 -13.72
CA GLY A 116 -3.57 -18.01 -13.95
C GLY A 116 -3.83 -17.01 -12.82
N TYR A 117 -4.93 -17.15 -12.10
CA TYR A 117 -5.23 -16.35 -10.93
C TYR A 117 -5.97 -17.18 -9.88
N ASP A 118 -5.96 -16.71 -8.64
CA ASP A 118 -6.62 -17.38 -7.54
C ASP A 118 -8.13 -17.30 -7.59
N GLN A 119 -8.78 -18.43 -7.33
CA GLN A 119 -10.22 -18.48 -7.18
C GLN A 119 -10.60 -19.11 -5.85
N LEU A 120 -11.37 -18.38 -5.06
CA LEU A 120 -12.09 -18.94 -3.92
C LEU A 120 -13.44 -19.47 -4.42
N VAL A 121 -13.69 -20.76 -4.28
CA VAL A 121 -14.99 -21.39 -4.58
C VAL A 121 -15.69 -21.67 -3.26
N VAL A 122 -16.91 -21.18 -3.09
CA VAL A 122 -17.69 -21.37 -1.86
C VAL A 122 -18.98 -22.12 -2.20
N ASN A 123 -19.16 -23.29 -1.59
CA ASN A 123 -20.37 -24.12 -1.70
C ASN A 123 -21.22 -23.95 -0.43
N GLY A 124 -21.71 -22.73 -0.22
CA GLY A 124 -22.37 -22.24 0.99
C GLY A 124 -22.52 -20.72 0.95
N ALA A 125 -23.01 -20.11 2.03
CA ALA A 125 -23.19 -18.66 2.05
C ALA A 125 -21.85 -17.91 2.11
N VAL A 126 -21.76 -16.78 1.40
CA VAL A 126 -20.64 -15.84 1.48
C VAL A 126 -21.09 -14.60 2.26
N ASP A 127 -20.41 -14.35 3.39
CA ASP A 127 -20.59 -13.15 4.21
C ASP A 127 -19.25 -12.44 4.39
N LEU A 128 -19.09 -11.30 3.73
CA LEU A 128 -17.85 -10.53 3.73
C LEU A 128 -17.71 -9.58 4.93
N ASN A 129 -18.73 -9.49 5.79
CA ASN A 129 -18.70 -8.71 7.03
C ASN A 129 -18.74 -9.57 8.30
N GLY A 130 -19.01 -10.87 8.18
CA GLY A 130 -18.72 -11.95 9.14
C GLY A 130 -19.38 -11.86 10.53
N SER A 131 -20.04 -10.75 10.86
CA SER A 131 -20.82 -10.42 12.09
C SER A 131 -20.85 -8.91 12.38
N GLY A 132 -20.08 -8.09 11.67
CA GLY A 132 -19.91 -6.66 11.90
C GLY A 132 -20.57 -5.76 10.86
N ALA A 133 -20.50 -4.44 11.08
CA ALA A 133 -20.96 -3.45 10.10
C ALA A 133 -19.91 -3.11 9.03
N THR A 134 -18.75 -3.77 9.05
CA THR A 134 -17.60 -3.44 8.21
C THR A 134 -16.98 -4.74 7.70
N GLY A 135 -16.74 -4.80 6.40
CA GLY A 135 -16.14 -5.97 5.76
C GLY A 135 -14.68 -6.21 6.10
N GLY A 136 -14.18 -7.40 5.80
CA GLY A 136 -12.74 -7.69 5.78
C GLY A 136 -12.02 -7.10 4.58
N MET A 137 -10.70 -7.24 4.54
CA MET A 137 -9.86 -6.68 3.49
C MET A 137 -9.76 -7.61 2.28
N LEU A 138 -9.69 -7.04 1.09
CA LEU A 138 -9.22 -7.72 -0.12
C LEU A 138 -7.78 -7.26 -0.39
N ASP A 139 -6.84 -8.20 -0.38
CA ASP A 139 -5.47 -7.98 -0.84
C ASP A 139 -5.30 -8.61 -2.22
N LEU A 140 -4.97 -7.79 -3.20
CA LEU A 140 -4.90 -8.19 -4.60
C LEU A 140 -3.46 -8.08 -5.07
N LEU A 141 -2.80 -9.18 -5.41
CA LEU A 141 -1.42 -9.15 -5.90
C LEU A 141 -1.40 -9.27 -7.42
N LEU A 142 -0.85 -8.25 -8.10
CA LEU A 142 -0.79 -8.23 -9.56
C LEU A 142 0.62 -8.62 -10.05
N ALA A 143 0.73 -9.79 -10.68
CA ALA A 143 1.97 -10.36 -11.21
C ALA A 143 1.99 -10.47 -12.74
N PHE A 144 0.99 -9.92 -13.43
CA PHE A 144 0.96 -9.86 -14.89
C PHE A 144 0.31 -8.57 -15.41
N ALA A 145 0.37 -8.37 -16.73
CA ALA A 145 -0.23 -7.22 -17.41
C ALA A 145 -1.59 -7.63 -18.01
N PRO A 146 -2.72 -7.46 -17.30
CA PRO A 146 -4.05 -7.71 -17.86
C PRO A 146 -4.40 -6.66 -18.92
N GLN A 147 -5.37 -6.98 -19.76
CA GLN A 147 -5.89 -6.10 -20.80
C GLN A 147 -7.14 -5.35 -20.33
N LEU A 148 -7.45 -4.23 -21.00
CA LEU A 148 -8.67 -3.48 -20.73
C LEU A 148 -9.90 -4.37 -20.99
N ASN A 149 -10.84 -4.36 -20.06
CA ASN A 149 -12.03 -5.22 -19.99
C ASN A 149 -11.77 -6.71 -19.69
N ASP A 150 -10.55 -7.11 -19.32
CA ASP A 150 -10.36 -8.43 -18.71
C ASP A 150 -11.17 -8.49 -17.40
N THR A 151 -11.79 -9.64 -17.14
CA THR A 151 -12.57 -9.89 -15.92
C THR A 151 -12.03 -11.09 -15.15
N PHE A 152 -12.16 -11.05 -13.83
CA PHE A 152 -11.65 -12.04 -12.90
C PHE A 152 -12.71 -12.35 -11.85
N VAL A 153 -13.34 -13.51 -11.93
CA VAL A 153 -14.24 -14.02 -10.88
C VAL A 153 -13.37 -14.59 -9.75
N ILE A 154 -13.15 -13.78 -8.70
CA ILE A 154 -12.24 -14.08 -7.59
C ILE A 154 -12.92 -14.86 -6.47
N ILE A 155 -14.24 -14.68 -6.29
CA ILE A 155 -15.08 -15.54 -5.48
C ILE A 155 -16.18 -16.09 -6.38
N GLN A 156 -16.20 -17.41 -6.55
CA GLN A 156 -17.32 -18.13 -7.14
C GLN A 156 -18.22 -18.63 -6.01
N ASN A 157 -19.42 -18.07 -5.94
CA ASN A 157 -20.43 -18.41 -4.94
C ASN A 157 -21.44 -19.40 -5.54
N ASP A 158 -21.90 -20.36 -4.76
CA ASP A 158 -22.84 -21.36 -5.28
C ASP A 158 -24.29 -20.86 -5.31
N GLY A 159 -25.14 -21.65 -6.00
CA GLY A 159 -26.57 -21.42 -6.01
C GLY A 159 -26.97 -20.08 -6.61
N THR A 160 -27.82 -19.33 -5.90
CA THR A 160 -28.30 -18.00 -6.32
C THR A 160 -28.34 -17.01 -5.15
N ASP A 161 -27.80 -17.42 -4.00
CA ASP A 161 -27.84 -16.60 -2.79
C ASP A 161 -26.84 -15.46 -2.94
N ALA A 162 -27.27 -14.23 -2.66
CA ALA A 162 -26.41 -13.06 -2.82
C ALA A 162 -25.29 -13.04 -1.78
N ILE A 163 -24.15 -12.47 -2.17
CA ILE A 163 -23.07 -12.15 -1.23
C ILE A 163 -23.56 -11.13 -0.21
N LEU A 164 -23.33 -11.41 1.06
CA LEU A 164 -23.69 -10.53 2.16
C LEU A 164 -22.53 -9.59 2.49
N GLY A 165 -22.82 -8.29 2.49
CA GLY A 165 -21.81 -7.26 2.72
C GLY A 165 -20.87 -7.04 1.55
N ASP A 166 -19.85 -6.23 1.79
CA ASP A 166 -18.82 -5.80 0.85
C ASP A 166 -17.47 -5.84 1.56
N PHE A 167 -16.37 -5.97 0.80
CA PHE A 167 -15.03 -5.77 1.35
C PHE A 167 -14.87 -4.34 1.89
N LEU A 168 -13.94 -4.18 2.83
CA LEU A 168 -13.65 -2.90 3.49
C LEU A 168 -13.42 -1.78 2.48
N GLY A 169 -14.33 -0.81 2.43
CA GLY A 169 -14.20 0.38 1.58
C GLY A 169 -14.46 0.12 0.09
N LEU A 170 -14.95 -1.07 -0.27
CA LEU A 170 -15.16 -1.49 -1.64
C LEU A 170 -16.64 -1.81 -1.91
N ALA A 171 -17.52 -0.82 -1.75
CA ALA A 171 -18.93 -0.95 -2.15
C ALA A 171 -19.06 -1.29 -3.65
N GLU A 172 -20.22 -1.79 -4.08
CA GLU A 172 -20.50 -2.12 -5.49
C GLU A 172 -20.03 -1.01 -6.47
N GLY A 173 -19.23 -1.41 -7.46
CA GLY A 173 -18.65 -0.51 -8.47
C GLY A 173 -17.40 0.24 -8.04
N SER A 174 -16.95 0.09 -6.79
CA SER A 174 -15.69 0.67 -6.30
C SER A 174 -14.49 0.21 -7.10
N THR A 175 -13.38 0.93 -6.98
CA THR A 175 -12.15 0.62 -7.72
C THR A 175 -11.02 0.22 -6.79
N VAL A 176 -10.30 -0.84 -7.14
CA VAL A 176 -9.02 -1.26 -6.57
C VAL A 176 -7.92 -0.90 -7.58
N GLU A 177 -6.82 -0.31 -7.12
CA GLU A 177 -5.69 0.05 -7.99
C GLU A 177 -4.48 -0.83 -7.69
N GLN A 178 -3.86 -1.42 -8.72
CA GLN A 178 -2.60 -2.15 -8.60
C GLN A 178 -1.60 -1.71 -9.65
N SER A 179 -0.30 -1.82 -9.35
CA SER A 179 0.76 -1.42 -10.26
C SER A 179 1.56 -2.61 -10.76
N PHE A 180 1.77 -2.69 -12.08
CA PHE A 180 2.63 -3.71 -12.69
C PHE A 180 3.42 -3.12 -13.86
N ALA A 181 4.72 -3.42 -13.91
CA ALA A 181 5.64 -2.99 -14.97
C ALA A 181 5.56 -1.49 -15.34
N GLY A 182 5.38 -0.63 -14.33
CA GLY A 182 5.30 0.82 -14.53
C GLY A 182 3.95 1.34 -15.03
N ASN A 183 2.89 0.52 -15.03
CA ASN A 183 1.51 0.93 -15.27
C ASN A 183 0.68 0.77 -14.00
N VAL A 184 -0.32 1.63 -13.84
CA VAL A 184 -1.38 1.54 -12.83
C VAL A 184 -2.63 0.98 -13.51
N TYR A 185 -3.17 -0.07 -12.93
CA TYR A 185 -4.37 -0.78 -13.36
C TYR A 185 -5.49 -0.49 -12.37
N SER A 186 -6.63 -0.06 -12.87
CA SER A 186 -7.84 0.16 -12.09
C SER A 186 -8.82 -0.99 -12.34
N PHE A 187 -9.21 -1.68 -11.28
CA PHE A 187 -10.17 -2.79 -11.29
C PHE A 187 -11.47 -2.33 -10.63
N SER A 188 -12.59 -2.34 -11.35
CA SER A 188 -13.91 -2.15 -10.73
C SER A 188 -14.41 -3.48 -10.16
N ILE A 189 -14.97 -3.46 -8.96
CA ILE A 189 -15.54 -4.64 -8.29
C ILE A 189 -17.06 -4.69 -8.45
N THR A 190 -17.59 -5.88 -8.68
CA THR A 190 -19.01 -6.19 -8.55
C THR A 190 -19.23 -7.44 -7.69
N TYR A 191 -20.27 -7.42 -6.87
CA TYR A 191 -20.74 -8.58 -6.06
C TYR A 191 -21.89 -9.34 -6.75
N ALA A 192 -22.17 -9.00 -8.01
CA ALA A 192 -23.15 -9.66 -8.87
C ALA A 192 -22.52 -10.09 -10.21
N GLY A 193 -21.23 -10.42 -10.17
CA GLY A 193 -20.47 -10.90 -11.33
C GLY A 193 -20.81 -12.34 -11.70
N GLY A 194 -20.08 -12.88 -12.70
CA GLY A 194 -20.23 -14.27 -13.13
C GLY A 194 -21.67 -14.66 -13.47
N ASP A 195 -22.29 -15.54 -12.68
CA ASP A 195 -23.68 -15.96 -12.87
C ASP A 195 -24.75 -15.10 -12.15
N GLY A 196 -24.31 -14.07 -11.42
CA GLY A 196 -25.16 -13.04 -10.82
C GLY A 196 -25.00 -12.88 -9.31
N ASN A 197 -24.20 -13.73 -8.66
CA ASN A 197 -23.92 -13.68 -7.22
C ASN A 197 -22.44 -13.94 -6.89
N ASP A 198 -21.54 -13.72 -7.85
CA ASP A 198 -20.09 -13.85 -7.68
C ASP A 198 -19.41 -12.50 -7.41
N VAL A 199 -18.19 -12.55 -6.83
CA VAL A 199 -17.30 -11.38 -6.83
C VAL A 199 -16.45 -11.39 -8.07
N GLU A 200 -16.61 -10.35 -8.90
CA GLU A 200 -15.83 -10.15 -10.12
C GLU A 200 -15.09 -8.80 -10.11
N LEU A 201 -13.83 -8.83 -10.56
CA LEU A 201 -13.04 -7.65 -10.84
C LEU A 201 -12.94 -7.44 -12.36
N ALA A 202 -13.17 -6.22 -12.84
CA ALA A 202 -13.04 -5.86 -14.24
C ALA A 202 -12.02 -4.73 -14.44
N VAL A 203 -11.08 -4.90 -15.37
CA VAL A 203 -10.09 -3.84 -15.69
C VAL A 203 -10.79 -2.70 -16.43
N THR A 204 -10.92 -1.54 -15.80
CA THR A 204 -11.61 -0.38 -16.36
C THR A 204 -10.67 0.70 -16.88
N ASN A 205 -9.43 0.73 -16.41
CA ASN A 205 -8.43 1.69 -16.85
C ASN A 205 -7.01 1.13 -16.70
N ILE A 206 -6.13 1.50 -17.64
CA ILE A 206 -4.70 1.21 -17.60
C ILE A 206 -3.98 2.51 -17.93
N ALA A 207 -3.25 3.06 -16.96
CA ALA A 207 -2.49 4.29 -17.11
C ALA A 207 -1.01 4.03 -16.91
N ALA A 208 -0.15 4.71 -17.68
CA ALA A 208 1.28 4.69 -17.39
C ALA A 208 1.53 5.40 -16.05
N SER A 209 2.34 4.81 -15.18
CA SER A 209 2.85 5.50 -14.00
C SER A 209 3.74 6.64 -14.48
N ALA A 210 3.44 7.87 -14.06
CA ALA A 210 4.31 8.98 -14.36
C ALA A 210 5.72 8.69 -13.78
N PRO A 211 6.80 8.92 -14.54
CA PRO A 211 8.13 8.89 -13.95
C PRO A 211 8.15 9.95 -12.84
N LEU A 212 8.61 9.56 -11.65
CA LEU A 212 8.89 10.53 -10.59
C LEU A 212 9.83 11.58 -11.20
N PRO A 213 9.55 12.88 -11.04
CA PRO A 213 10.48 13.89 -11.50
C PRO A 213 11.80 13.62 -10.79
N PHE A 214 12.84 13.30 -11.56
CA PHE A 214 14.21 13.30 -11.06
C PHE A 214 14.50 14.70 -10.53
N ALA A 215 14.69 14.82 -9.22
CA ALA A 215 15.14 16.08 -8.64
C ALA A 215 16.62 16.24 -9.01
N VAL A 216 16.91 17.03 -10.04
CA VAL A 216 18.25 17.60 -10.20
C VAL A 216 18.42 18.57 -9.04
N GLN A 217 19.02 18.12 -7.95
CA GLN A 217 19.56 19.04 -6.96
C GLN A 217 20.76 19.72 -7.62
N ALA A 218 20.56 20.90 -8.19
CA ALA A 218 21.65 21.78 -8.58
C ALA A 218 22.34 22.33 -7.31
N ASN A 219 22.96 21.47 -6.51
CA ASN A 219 23.58 21.87 -5.25
C ASN A 219 24.88 22.65 -5.50
N ARG A 220 25.45 22.58 -6.71
CA ARG A 220 26.73 23.23 -7.05
C ARG A 220 26.78 23.68 -8.50
N ILE A 221 26.16 24.82 -8.82
CA ILE A 221 26.59 25.60 -9.98
C ILE A 221 27.87 26.32 -9.58
N GLY A 222 29.02 25.70 -9.86
CA GLY A 222 30.31 26.37 -9.79
C GLY A 222 30.55 27.14 -11.08
N VAL A 223 30.64 28.45 -11.00
CA VAL A 223 31.05 29.29 -12.14
C VAL A 223 32.57 29.39 -12.12
N ALA A 224 33.24 28.80 -13.12
CA ALA A 224 34.66 28.98 -13.36
C ALA A 224 34.83 29.87 -14.60
N GLY A 225 34.92 31.19 -14.39
CA GLY A 225 34.95 32.16 -15.49
C GLY A 225 33.63 32.23 -16.27
N ASP A 226 33.68 32.39 -17.60
CA ASP A 226 32.50 32.56 -18.47
C ASP A 226 31.73 31.27 -18.79
N ALA A 227 32.00 30.15 -18.10
CA ALA A 227 31.31 28.87 -18.33
C ALA A 227 30.62 28.34 -17.06
N ALA A 228 29.35 27.96 -17.19
CA ALA A 228 28.62 27.23 -16.16
C ALA A 228 28.81 25.71 -16.36
N ILE A 229 29.33 25.02 -15.36
CA ILE A 229 29.41 23.55 -15.33
C ILE A 229 28.26 23.02 -14.47
N MET A 230 27.35 22.26 -15.07
CA MET A 230 26.40 21.43 -14.33
C MET A 230 27.02 20.05 -14.11
N VAL A 231 27.24 19.68 -12.84
CA VAL A 231 27.50 18.29 -12.47
C VAL A 231 26.15 17.66 -12.14
N ALA A 232 25.71 16.71 -12.96
CA ALA A 232 24.58 15.85 -12.61
C ALA A 232 25.12 14.68 -11.78
N GLU A 233 24.70 14.56 -10.51
CA GLU A 233 24.99 13.36 -9.74
C GLU A 233 24.04 12.24 -10.17
N THR A 234 24.59 11.12 -10.62
CA THR A 234 23.84 9.88 -10.83
C THR A 234 23.99 9.01 -9.59
N GLY A 235 23.19 9.26 -8.56
CA GLY A 235 23.24 8.50 -7.31
C GLY A 235 21.90 8.44 -6.59
N SER A 236 21.55 7.24 -6.11
CA SER A 236 20.48 7.05 -5.13
C SER A 236 20.91 7.67 -3.80
N ALA A 237 19.98 8.33 -3.11
CA ALA A 237 20.23 9.08 -1.88
C ALA A 237 21.06 8.27 -0.85
N GLY A 238 22.31 8.69 -0.59
CA GLY A 238 23.13 8.11 0.48
C GLY A 238 24.65 8.27 0.36
N ASP A 239 25.21 8.38 -0.86
CA ASP A 239 26.66 8.49 -1.04
C ASP A 239 27.07 9.93 -1.40
N GLU A 240 27.53 10.69 -0.40
CA GLU A 240 28.10 12.04 -0.59
C GLU A 240 29.60 11.93 -0.97
N PRO A 241 30.03 12.32 -2.18
CA PRO A 241 31.44 12.48 -2.47
C PRO A 241 31.98 13.76 -1.78
N SER A 242 33.01 13.59 -0.94
CA SER A 242 33.73 14.71 -0.32
C SER A 242 34.52 15.50 -1.37
N LEU A 243 34.30 16.82 -1.41
CA LEU A 243 35.20 17.72 -2.12
C LEU A 243 36.35 18.12 -1.21
N GLY A 244 37.54 17.62 -1.53
CA GLY A 244 38.77 18.17 -0.99
C GLY A 244 38.96 19.59 -1.52
N ASP A 245 39.07 20.56 -0.62
CA ASP A 245 39.58 21.89 -0.94
C ASP A 245 41.07 21.77 -1.27
N SER A 246 41.38 21.59 -2.55
CA SER A 246 42.71 21.82 -3.08
C SER A 246 42.56 22.74 -4.27
N GLY A 247 42.95 24.01 -4.08
CA GLY A 247 42.96 25.06 -5.09
C GLY A 247 43.97 24.82 -6.21
N ASP A 248 43.80 23.73 -6.95
CA ASP A 248 44.46 23.48 -8.22
C ASP A 248 43.43 22.98 -9.23
N GLU A 249 43.51 23.52 -10.44
CA GLU A 249 42.56 23.27 -11.52
C GLU A 249 42.50 21.78 -11.89
N THR A 250 41.30 21.32 -12.24
CA THR A 250 41.04 20.07 -12.98
C THR A 250 41.44 18.75 -12.32
N ALA A 251 40.59 18.20 -11.44
CA ALA A 251 40.35 16.76 -11.37
C ALA A 251 39.20 16.42 -10.39
N VAL A 252 38.01 16.14 -10.92
CA VAL A 252 37.10 15.19 -10.25
C VAL A 252 37.46 13.83 -10.83
N THR A 253 38.18 13.01 -10.07
CA THR A 253 38.46 11.61 -10.44
C THR A 253 37.70 10.71 -9.47
N GLY A 254 36.49 10.33 -9.84
CA GLY A 254 35.77 9.18 -9.30
C GLY A 254 35.45 8.22 -10.44
N PRO A 255 35.28 6.91 -10.19
CA PRO A 255 35.06 5.91 -11.24
C PRO A 255 33.79 6.12 -12.06
N ASP A 256 32.84 6.95 -11.59
CA ASP A 256 31.52 7.16 -12.23
C ASP A 256 31.24 8.60 -12.68
N SER A 257 32.24 9.51 -12.74
CA SER A 257 31.99 10.87 -13.24
C SER A 257 32.09 10.92 -14.78
N ASP A 258 30.94 10.80 -15.47
CA ASP A 258 30.85 11.03 -16.92
C ASP A 258 30.73 12.55 -17.19
N ILE A 259 31.74 13.13 -17.84
CA ILE A 259 31.78 14.58 -18.12
C ILE A 259 30.90 14.88 -19.33
N VAL A 260 29.69 15.39 -19.11
CA VAL A 260 28.83 15.89 -20.19
C VAL A 260 29.35 17.24 -20.67
N ARG A 261 30.05 17.28 -21.81
CA ARG A 261 30.40 18.54 -22.50
C ARG A 261 29.16 19.08 -23.22
N PHE A 262 28.60 20.18 -22.72
CA PHE A 262 27.50 20.91 -23.37
C PHE A 262 28.01 21.86 -24.46
N ASP A 263 28.66 21.33 -25.50
CA ASP A 263 28.99 22.11 -26.70
C ASP A 263 27.72 22.23 -27.56
N GLY A 264 26.81 23.16 -27.23
CA GLY A 264 25.71 23.48 -28.17
C GLY A 264 24.52 24.34 -27.71
N LEU A 265 24.35 24.67 -26.43
CA LEU A 265 23.07 25.27 -25.97
C LEU A 265 23.01 26.80 -25.83
N PHE A 266 24.08 27.56 -26.12
CA PHE A 266 24.10 29.02 -25.91
C PHE A 266 24.12 29.88 -27.19
N ALA A 267 23.36 29.48 -28.21
CA ALA A 267 23.21 30.31 -29.42
C ALA A 267 21.98 31.25 -29.43
N SER A 268 21.14 31.31 -28.38
CA SER A 268 19.92 32.15 -28.41
C SER A 268 19.85 33.32 -27.41
N LEU A 269 20.91 33.59 -26.65
CA LEU A 269 20.94 34.69 -25.66
C LEU A 269 21.69 35.95 -26.12
N ALA A 270 22.12 36.02 -27.38
CA ALA A 270 22.90 37.13 -27.92
C ALA A 270 22.11 38.12 -28.81
N ASP A 271 20.80 38.27 -28.62
CA ASP A 271 20.02 39.30 -29.34
C ASP A 271 19.11 40.14 -28.42
N SER A 272 19.73 40.84 -27.46
CA SER A 272 19.05 41.93 -26.74
C SER A 272 19.80 43.27 -26.78
N ASN A 273 20.88 43.38 -27.57
CA ASN A 273 21.56 44.64 -27.81
C ASN A 273 21.17 45.26 -29.17
N ALA A 274 19.88 45.46 -29.40
CA ALA A 274 19.41 46.33 -30.49
C ALA A 274 17.98 46.84 -30.27
N ARG A 275 17.80 47.99 -29.61
CA ARG A 275 17.00 49.10 -30.16
C ARG A 275 17.14 50.40 -29.36
N THR A 276 17.57 51.39 -30.11
CA THR A 276 17.78 52.82 -29.79
C THR A 276 16.47 53.59 -29.71
N ASP A 277 16.44 54.59 -28.81
CA ASP A 277 15.72 55.88 -28.83
C ASP A 277 14.53 56.05 -29.80
N ALA A 278 13.32 56.13 -29.24
CA ALA A 278 12.21 56.92 -29.78
C ALA A 278 11.18 57.25 -28.68
N SER A 279 10.99 58.54 -28.44
CA SER A 279 9.98 59.19 -27.59
C SER A 279 8.56 58.58 -27.65
N VAL A 280 7.94 58.35 -26.49
CA VAL A 280 6.51 58.01 -26.36
C VAL A 280 5.86 58.94 -25.32
N PRO A 281 4.66 59.50 -25.60
CA PRO A 281 4.12 60.66 -24.90
C PRO A 281 3.47 60.32 -23.54
N GLU A 282 3.36 61.34 -22.70
CA GLU A 282 2.62 61.35 -21.44
C GLU A 282 1.13 60.99 -21.70
N VAL A 283 0.69 59.86 -21.15
CA VAL A 283 -0.73 59.46 -21.14
C VAL A 283 -1.23 59.55 -19.71
N THR A 284 -2.20 60.45 -19.54
CA THR A 284 -2.95 60.78 -18.33
C THR A 284 -3.55 59.56 -17.62
N ALA A 285 -3.53 59.61 -16.29
CA ALA A 285 -4.03 58.60 -15.37
C ALA A 285 -5.44 58.08 -15.71
N VAL A 286 -5.58 56.75 -15.72
CA VAL A 286 -6.86 56.03 -15.65
C VAL A 286 -7.06 55.61 -14.19
N PRO A 287 -8.24 55.84 -13.58
CA PRO A 287 -8.44 55.55 -12.16
C PRO A 287 -8.47 54.04 -11.88
N GLU A 288 -7.74 53.64 -10.84
CA GLU A 288 -7.72 52.29 -10.26
C GLU A 288 -9.15 51.85 -9.83
N PRO A 289 -9.60 50.62 -10.15
CA PRO A 289 -10.74 50.04 -9.47
C PRO A 289 -10.36 49.73 -8.02
N SER A 290 -11.16 50.23 -7.08
CA SER A 290 -10.98 50.06 -5.63
C SER A 290 -10.70 48.61 -5.22
N ALA A 291 -9.46 48.35 -4.78
CA ALA A 291 -9.13 47.13 -4.05
C ALA A 291 -9.89 47.10 -2.72
N PRO A 292 -10.51 45.96 -2.33
CA PRO A 292 -11.06 45.82 -0.98
C PRO A 292 -9.91 45.91 0.03
N SER A 293 -10.08 46.76 1.04
CA SER A 293 -9.14 46.93 2.15
C SER A 293 -8.96 45.61 2.91
N LEU A 294 -7.77 45.03 2.80
CA LEU A 294 -7.31 44.02 3.77
C LEU A 294 -7.22 44.69 5.16
N PRO A 295 -7.65 44.03 6.24
CA PRO A 295 -7.50 44.58 7.58
C PRO A 295 -6.01 44.74 7.90
N GLU A 296 -5.60 45.92 8.37
CA GLU A 296 -4.29 46.14 8.98
C GLU A 296 -4.18 45.27 10.23
N PHE A 297 -3.42 44.17 10.15
CA PHE A 297 -2.92 43.51 11.34
C PHE A 297 -1.78 44.38 11.88
N GLY A 298 -2.11 45.26 12.82
CA GLY A 298 -1.11 45.95 13.61
C GLY A 298 -0.28 44.91 14.38
N SER A 299 1.00 44.79 14.06
CA SER A 299 1.94 44.05 14.89
C SER A 299 2.16 44.84 16.18
N GLN A 300 1.48 44.46 17.26
CA GLN A 300 1.80 44.97 18.59
C GLN A 300 2.97 44.15 19.13
N ILE A 301 4.12 44.79 19.32
CA ILE A 301 5.27 44.18 19.99
C ILE A 301 4.99 44.26 21.48
N ASP A 302 4.65 43.14 22.10
CA ASP A 302 4.62 43.04 23.55
C ASP A 302 6.06 43.05 24.10
N THR A 303 6.24 43.60 25.30
CA THR A 303 7.54 43.96 25.90
C THR A 303 8.47 42.78 26.23
N ASP A 304 8.11 41.56 25.85
CA ASP A 304 8.95 40.36 25.97
C ASP A 304 9.35 39.74 24.61
N GLY A 305 8.97 40.35 23.48
CA GLY A 305 9.50 40.01 22.15
C GLY A 305 8.91 38.76 21.49
N SER A 306 7.74 38.28 21.92
CA SER A 306 7.04 37.17 21.24
C SER A 306 5.93 37.66 20.28
N LEU A 307 5.70 36.92 19.19
CA LEU A 307 4.62 37.14 18.22
C LEU A 307 3.41 36.26 18.60
N GLY A 308 2.40 36.85 19.25
CA GLY A 308 1.13 36.18 19.54
C GLY A 308 0.03 36.54 18.55
N LEU A 309 -0.68 35.56 17.99
CA LEU A 309 -1.93 35.79 17.27
C LEU A 309 -3.06 35.97 18.28
N GLY A 310 -3.61 37.18 18.39
CA GLY A 310 -4.80 37.44 19.20
C GLY A 310 -6.06 36.85 18.56
N ASP A 311 -6.82 36.05 19.30
CA ASP A 311 -8.13 35.53 18.91
C ASP A 311 -9.24 36.57 19.20
N PRO A 312 -10.08 36.97 18.23
CA PRO A 312 -11.05 38.06 18.39
C PRO A 312 -12.44 37.65 18.91
N TYR A 313 -12.59 36.55 19.68
CA TYR A 313 -13.89 36.22 20.29
C TYR A 313 -13.78 35.94 21.80
N GLY A 314 -14.04 36.96 22.60
CA GLY A 314 -14.25 36.82 24.03
C GLY A 314 -15.51 36.00 24.34
N GLY A 315 -15.32 34.84 24.95
CA GLY A 315 -16.38 34.00 25.52
C GLY A 315 -15.80 33.08 26.60
N PHE A 316 -15.95 33.49 27.85
CA PHE A 316 -15.53 32.82 29.10
C PHE A 316 -15.92 31.34 29.19
N PHE A 317 -15.01 30.46 29.64
CA PHE A 317 -15.09 29.60 30.85
C PHE A 317 -13.76 28.81 31.03
N PRO A 318 -13.44 28.32 32.25
CA PRO A 318 -12.12 28.50 32.86
C PRO A 318 -11.17 27.29 32.74
N ASP A 319 -9.89 27.65 32.65
CA ASP A 319 -8.70 27.06 33.27
C ASP A 319 -8.77 25.63 33.83
N SER A 320 -7.98 24.73 33.23
CA SER A 320 -6.94 23.99 33.96
C SER A 320 -6.09 23.12 33.01
N ASP A 321 -4.82 23.51 32.88
CA ASP A 321 -3.63 22.66 32.86
C ASP A 321 -3.66 21.31 32.13
N ALA A 322 -3.03 21.27 30.94
CA ALA A 322 -1.94 20.34 30.59
C ALA A 322 -1.55 20.59 29.12
N MET A 323 -0.54 21.43 28.84
CA MET A 323 0.87 21.08 28.76
C MET A 323 1.22 19.98 27.74
N HIS A 324 2.00 20.42 26.75
CA HIS A 324 3.04 19.71 26.00
C HIS A 324 2.68 18.89 24.76
N LEU A 325 2.59 19.65 23.66
CA LEU A 325 3.33 19.38 22.43
C LEU A 325 4.82 19.09 22.73
N LEU A 326 5.38 18.01 22.17
CA LEU A 326 6.67 18.14 21.49
C LEU A 326 6.84 17.08 20.39
N ALA A 327 7.15 17.58 19.21
CA ALA A 327 7.41 16.88 17.97
C ALA A 327 8.87 16.36 17.87
N VAL A 328 9.02 15.23 17.16
CA VAL A 328 9.97 14.96 16.07
C VAL A 328 11.50 15.10 16.28
N ALA A 329 12.16 13.94 16.11
CA ALA A 329 13.47 13.63 15.48
C ALA A 329 14.82 14.12 16.06
N GLY A 330 15.78 13.19 16.14
CA GLY A 330 17.21 13.45 15.95
C GLY A 330 18.23 12.59 16.73
N ALA A 331 18.84 11.62 16.05
CA ALA A 331 20.24 11.14 16.15
C ALA A 331 20.82 10.49 17.46
N GLN A 332 21.03 9.15 17.41
CA GLN A 332 22.24 8.27 17.63
C GLN A 332 23.36 8.66 18.65
N PRO A 333 24.23 7.75 19.19
CA PRO A 333 24.40 6.28 19.04
C PRO A 333 24.68 5.48 20.37
N ILE A 334 25.10 4.20 20.23
CA ILE A 334 25.91 3.32 21.13
C ILE A 334 25.32 2.75 22.45
N GLY A 335 25.30 1.41 22.56
CA GLY A 335 25.44 0.70 23.85
C GLY A 335 24.67 -0.61 23.97
N SER A 336 25.38 -1.73 23.89
CA SER A 336 24.94 -3.08 24.28
C SER A 336 24.35 -3.16 25.70
N ALA A 337 23.22 -3.86 25.86
CA ALA A 337 22.95 -4.70 27.05
C ALA A 337 21.69 -5.56 26.83
N ASP A 338 21.83 -6.86 27.06
CA ASP A 338 20.76 -7.80 27.34
C ASP A 338 19.82 -7.27 28.43
N LEU A 339 18.51 -7.43 28.26
CA LEU A 339 17.59 -7.58 29.39
C LEU A 339 16.48 -8.57 29.05
N VAL A 340 16.71 -9.80 29.51
CA VAL A 340 15.70 -10.80 29.81
C VAL A 340 14.73 -10.23 30.86
N LEU A 341 13.43 -10.31 30.60
CA LEU A 341 12.42 -10.24 31.65
C LEU A 341 11.57 -11.50 31.61
N THR A 342 11.67 -12.19 32.75
CA THR A 342 10.95 -13.37 33.24
C THR A 342 9.45 -13.19 33.31
#